data_AF-A0A1Z8SKM5-F1
#
_entry.id   AF-A0A1Z8SKM5-F1
#
_cell.length_a   1.000
_cell.length_b   1.000
_cell.length_c   1.000
_cell.angle_alpha   90.00
_cell.angle_beta   90.00
_cell.angle_gamma   90.00
#
_symmetry.space_group_name_H-M   'P 1'
#
loop_
_entity.id
_entity.type
_entity.pdbx_description
1 polymer ?
#
loop_
_entity_poly.entity_id
_entity_poly.type
_entity_poly.pdbx_seq_one_letter_code
_entity_poly.pdbx_strand_id
1 'polypeptide(L)'
;MLSASGKVDNDLTIEMLCKSALIAAQSGFDVVAPSDMMDGRVAEIRNALDKNGFHDVAILSYSAKFCSSYYGPFRDAIASSQNKPIDKSGYQLDPANFREAMLELRLDEQEGADILMIKPAEPYLDVIKAAKEKFSLPIAAYQVSGEYSRIWAAGKLGWLDVDKCAHESLTCIKRAGADLILTYFAERIAKSL
;
A
#
# COMPACT_ATOMS: atom_id res chain seq x y z
N MET A 1 11.33 -13.59 -3.81
CA MET A 1 12.26 -14.60 -4.35
C MET A 1 11.84 -14.97 -5.75
N LEU A 2 12.78 -15.35 -6.62
CA LEU A 2 12.48 -15.80 -7.99
C LEU A 2 12.83 -17.29 -8.11
N SER A 3 11.94 -18.05 -8.73
CA SER A 3 12.20 -19.42 -9.17
C SER A 3 13.30 -19.48 -10.24
N ALA A 4 13.79 -20.68 -10.54
CA ALA A 4 14.74 -20.92 -11.64
C ALA A 4 14.22 -20.43 -13.01
N SER A 5 12.90 -20.31 -13.17
CA SER A 5 12.26 -19.78 -14.39
C SER A 5 12.18 -18.24 -14.45
N GLY A 6 12.62 -17.54 -13.40
CA GLY A 6 12.53 -16.09 -13.28
C GLY A 6 11.16 -15.56 -12.83
N LYS A 7 10.19 -16.44 -12.56
CA LYS A 7 8.90 -16.08 -11.95
C LYS A 7 9.03 -15.94 -10.44
N VAL A 8 8.21 -15.08 -9.83
CA VAL A 8 8.14 -14.96 -8.37
C VAL A 8 7.73 -16.30 -7.77
N ASP A 9 8.47 -16.71 -6.74
CA ASP A 9 8.17 -17.90 -5.94
C ASP A 9 7.47 -17.43 -4.66
N ASN A 10 6.18 -17.74 -4.52
CA ASN A 10 5.33 -17.23 -3.44
C ASN A 10 5.87 -17.61 -2.06
N ASP A 11 6.01 -18.92 -1.82
CA ASP A 11 6.33 -19.46 -0.49
C ASP A 11 7.74 -19.09 -0.04
N LEU A 12 8.72 -19.15 -0.95
CA LEU A 12 10.09 -18.69 -0.66
C LEU A 12 10.13 -17.18 -0.39
N THR A 13 9.24 -16.40 -1.01
CA THR A 13 9.13 -14.97 -0.73
C THR A 13 8.56 -14.74 0.66
N ILE A 14 7.51 -15.46 1.04
CA ILE A 14 6.87 -15.36 2.36
C ILE A 14 7.86 -15.67 3.48
N GLU A 15 8.72 -16.69 3.30
CA GLU A 15 9.77 -16.99 4.29
C GLU A 15 10.67 -15.78 4.57
N MET A 16 11.07 -15.05 3.51
CA MET A 16 11.90 -13.84 3.66
C MET A 16 11.11 -12.66 4.25
N LEU A 17 9.81 -12.55 3.94
CA LEU A 17 8.94 -11.51 4.51
C LEU A 17 8.76 -11.72 6.02
N CYS A 18 8.54 -12.95 6.47
CA CYS A 18 8.45 -13.27 7.90
C CYS A 18 9.75 -12.93 8.64
N LYS A 19 10.92 -13.27 8.07
CA LYS A 19 12.22 -12.87 8.64
C LYS A 19 12.37 -11.35 8.74
N SER A 20 11.96 -10.64 7.69
CA SER A 20 12.03 -9.17 7.65
C SER A 20 11.11 -8.53 8.68
N ALA A 21 9.88 -9.04 8.83
CA ALA A 21 8.92 -8.59 9.84
C ALA A 21 9.43 -8.81 11.26
N LEU A 22 10.05 -9.96 11.54
CA LEU A 22 10.67 -10.24 12.83
C LEU A 22 11.84 -9.31 13.14
N ILE A 23 12.70 -9.01 12.16
CA ILE A 23 13.80 -8.05 12.34
C ILE A 23 13.25 -6.66 12.67
N ALA A 24 12.20 -6.21 11.99
CA ALA A 24 11.56 -4.94 12.28
C ALA A 24 10.98 -4.94 13.72
N ALA A 25 10.23 -5.98 14.09
CA ALA A 25 9.68 -6.11 15.44
C ALA A 25 10.77 -6.11 16.53
N GLN A 26 11.85 -6.87 16.34
CA GLN A 26 13.02 -6.89 17.24
C GLN A 26 13.72 -5.53 17.34
N SER A 27 13.63 -4.72 16.29
CA SER A 27 14.18 -3.36 16.25
C SER A 27 13.25 -2.32 16.89
N GLY A 28 12.09 -2.73 17.40
CA GLY A 28 11.13 -1.87 18.10
C GLY A 28 10.15 -1.13 17.18
N PHE A 29 9.92 -1.62 15.96
CA PHE A 29 8.85 -1.07 15.11
C PHE A 29 7.47 -1.55 15.58
N ASP A 30 6.56 -0.61 15.82
CA ASP A 30 5.19 -0.90 16.24
C ASP A 30 4.30 -1.46 15.11
N VAL A 31 4.68 -1.20 13.86
CA VAL A 31 3.89 -1.57 12.68
C VAL A 31 4.80 -2.14 11.60
N VAL A 32 4.43 -3.30 11.06
CA VAL A 32 4.99 -3.85 9.82
C VAL A 32 4.00 -3.65 8.68
N ALA A 33 4.51 -3.32 7.49
CA ALA A 33 3.67 -2.91 6.37
C ALA A 33 4.00 -3.69 5.08
N PRO A 34 3.68 -5.01 5.02
CA PRO A 34 4.02 -5.85 3.86
C PRO A 34 3.34 -5.33 2.59
N SER A 35 4.13 -5.07 1.55
CA SER A 35 3.68 -4.46 0.30
C SER A 35 3.91 -5.32 -0.95
N ASP A 36 4.24 -6.58 -0.74
CA ASP A 36 4.66 -7.56 -1.74
C ASP A 36 3.51 -8.13 -2.59
N MET A 37 2.30 -8.28 -2.02
CA MET A 37 1.13 -8.95 -2.61
C MET A 37 1.29 -10.46 -2.84
N MET A 38 2.01 -11.16 -1.96
CA MET A 38 2.08 -12.63 -2.00
C MET A 38 0.84 -13.25 -1.34
N ASP A 39 0.34 -14.35 -1.88
CA ASP A 39 -0.86 -15.00 -1.35
C ASP A 39 -0.56 -15.60 0.03
N GLY A 40 -1.38 -15.30 1.05
CA GLY A 40 -1.22 -15.85 2.40
C GLY A 40 -0.14 -15.19 3.28
N ARG A 41 0.55 -14.14 2.80
CA ARG A 41 1.64 -13.52 3.56
C ARG A 41 1.19 -12.96 4.91
N VAL A 42 -0.05 -12.48 5.04
CA VAL A 42 -0.51 -11.81 6.27
C VAL A 42 -0.59 -12.84 7.39
N ALA A 43 -1.19 -14.00 7.13
CA ALA A 43 -1.31 -15.06 8.12
C ALA A 43 0.06 -15.57 8.56
N GLU A 44 0.99 -15.76 7.62
CA GLU A 44 2.34 -16.25 7.94
C GLU A 44 3.16 -15.21 8.71
N ILE A 45 3.07 -13.92 8.36
CA ILE A 45 3.70 -12.84 9.12
C ILE A 45 3.09 -12.77 10.52
N ARG A 46 1.76 -12.86 10.65
CA ARG A 46 1.10 -12.82 11.94
C ARG A 46 1.56 -13.98 12.83
N ASN A 47 1.51 -15.21 12.30
CA ASN A 47 1.97 -16.41 12.97
C ASN A 47 3.45 -16.31 13.40
N ALA A 48 4.31 -15.75 12.56
CA ALA A 48 5.72 -15.57 12.88
C ALA A 48 5.91 -14.59 14.05
N LEU A 49 5.24 -13.43 14.01
CA LEU A 49 5.31 -12.43 15.08
C LEU A 49 4.79 -13.00 16.41
N ASP A 50 3.64 -13.67 16.40
CA ASP A 50 3.03 -14.25 17.61
C ASP A 50 3.89 -15.33 18.24
N LYS A 51 4.46 -16.24 17.43
CA LYS A 51 5.36 -17.29 17.94
C LYS A 51 6.64 -16.74 18.58
N ASN A 52 7.00 -15.51 18.26
CA ASN A 52 8.19 -14.83 18.82
C ASN A 52 7.83 -13.77 19.88
N GLY A 53 6.57 -13.72 20.33
CA GLY A 53 6.11 -12.83 21.40
C GLY A 53 5.83 -11.38 20.99
N PHE A 54 5.74 -11.10 19.69
CA PHE A 54 5.47 -9.76 19.15
C PHE A 54 3.97 -9.55 18.86
N HIS A 55 3.12 -9.80 19.85
CA HIS A 55 1.67 -9.74 19.71
C HIS A 55 1.15 -8.33 19.38
N ASP A 56 1.78 -7.30 19.97
CA ASP A 56 1.37 -5.90 19.85
C ASP A 56 1.88 -5.22 18.57
N VAL A 57 2.73 -5.90 17.78
CA VAL A 57 3.20 -5.36 16.49
C VAL A 57 2.08 -5.52 15.47
N ALA A 58 1.55 -4.38 15.02
CA ALA A 58 0.43 -4.34 14.09
C ALA A 58 0.87 -4.62 12.64
N ILE A 59 -0.05 -5.20 11.86
CA ILE A 59 0.12 -5.45 10.44
C ILE A 59 -0.76 -4.48 9.65
N LEU A 60 -0.10 -3.52 8.97
CA LEU A 60 -0.73 -2.71 7.93
C LEU A 60 -0.53 -3.38 6.58
N SER A 61 -1.50 -4.16 6.14
CA SER A 61 -1.39 -4.88 4.88
C SER A 61 -1.71 -3.97 3.70
N TYR A 62 -0.86 -3.98 2.67
CA TYR A 62 -1.17 -3.40 1.36
C TYR A 62 -2.14 -4.31 0.60
N SER A 63 -3.34 -4.50 1.14
CA SER A 63 -4.32 -5.49 0.69
C SER A 63 -4.76 -5.32 -0.75
N ALA A 64 -5.07 -4.08 -1.15
CA ALA A 64 -5.46 -3.78 -2.53
C ALA A 64 -4.39 -2.91 -3.18
N LYS A 65 -3.30 -3.55 -3.63
CA LYS A 65 -2.22 -2.89 -4.37
C LYS A 65 -2.31 -3.20 -5.86
N PHE A 66 -2.75 -2.22 -6.63
CA PHE A 66 -2.93 -2.34 -8.07
C PHE A 66 -1.62 -2.24 -8.84
N CYS A 67 -1.55 -2.92 -9.99
CA CYS A 67 -0.50 -2.82 -11.00
C CYS A 67 -0.62 -1.50 -11.77
N SER A 68 -0.31 -0.40 -11.08
CA SER A 68 -0.62 0.95 -11.55
C SER A 68 0.53 1.65 -12.27
N SER A 69 0.18 2.46 -13.28
CA SER A 69 1.10 3.38 -13.96
C SER A 69 1.51 4.59 -13.11
N TYR A 70 0.83 4.85 -11.99
CA TYR A 70 1.13 5.99 -11.10
C TYR A 70 2.41 5.82 -10.27
N TYR A 71 3.11 4.68 -10.36
CA TYR A 71 4.32 4.41 -9.58
C TYR A 71 5.63 4.93 -10.20
N GLY A 72 5.59 5.52 -11.40
CA GLY A 72 6.79 5.96 -12.14
C GLY A 72 7.78 6.77 -11.27
N PRO A 73 7.37 7.91 -10.70
CA PRO A 73 8.30 8.75 -9.93
C PRO A 73 8.86 8.08 -8.67
N PHE A 74 8.13 7.14 -8.06
CA PHE A 74 8.64 6.35 -6.94
C PHE A 74 9.77 5.43 -7.38
N ARG A 75 9.63 4.76 -8.53
CA ARG A 75 10.66 3.85 -9.06
C ARG A 75 11.98 4.59 -9.33
N ASP A 76 11.87 5.83 -9.82
CA ASP A 76 13.03 6.71 -10.03
C ASP A 76 13.67 7.10 -8.69
N ALA A 77 12.86 7.47 -7.68
CA ALA A 77 13.35 7.92 -6.37
C ALA A 77 14.09 6.83 -5.57
N ILE A 78 13.67 5.56 -5.65
CA ILE A 78 14.30 4.46 -4.90
C ILE A 78 15.36 3.70 -5.70
N ALA A 79 15.75 4.18 -6.89
CA ALA A 79 16.66 3.50 -7.82
C ALA A 79 16.30 2.01 -8.07
N SER A 80 15.04 1.62 -7.84
CA SER A 80 14.57 0.24 -8.02
C SER A 80 14.33 -0.10 -9.49
N SER A 81 14.72 0.80 -10.39
CA SER A 81 14.98 0.48 -11.79
C SER A 81 16.13 -0.53 -11.85
N GLN A 82 15.84 -1.78 -11.47
CA GLN A 82 16.67 -2.91 -11.87
C GLN A 82 16.86 -2.82 -13.39
N ASN A 83 18.04 -3.23 -13.88
CA ASN A 83 18.37 -3.21 -15.31
C ASN A 83 17.34 -3.97 -16.19
N LYS A 84 16.43 -4.75 -15.59
CA LYS A 84 15.20 -5.25 -16.20
C LYS A 84 14.01 -5.02 -15.25
N PRO A 85 12.95 -4.32 -15.69
CA PRO A 85 11.71 -4.25 -14.91
C PRO A 85 11.15 -5.66 -14.73
N ILE A 86 10.99 -6.11 -13.49
CA ILE A 86 10.22 -7.33 -13.21
C ILE A 86 8.75 -6.96 -13.44
N ASP A 87 8.09 -7.72 -14.33
CA ASP A 87 6.65 -7.59 -14.51
C ASP A 87 5.94 -7.95 -13.20
N LYS A 88 5.08 -7.04 -12.75
CA LYS A 88 4.35 -7.15 -11.49
C LYS A 88 2.90 -7.58 -11.69
N SER A 89 2.47 -7.74 -12.95
CA SER A 89 1.10 -8.14 -13.31
C SER A 89 0.69 -9.49 -12.73
N GLY A 90 1.66 -10.36 -12.41
CA GLY A 90 1.40 -11.67 -11.81
C GLY A 90 1.12 -11.66 -10.31
N TYR A 91 1.16 -10.51 -9.63
CA TYR A 91 0.87 -10.41 -8.19
C TYR A 91 0.26 -9.07 -7.77
N GLN A 92 0.44 -7.98 -8.52
CA GLN A 92 -0.31 -6.74 -8.29
C GLN A 92 -1.64 -6.77 -9.05
N LEU A 93 -2.68 -6.22 -8.43
CA LEU A 93 -4.05 -6.33 -8.95
C LEU A 93 -4.24 -5.62 -10.29
N ASP A 94 -5.06 -6.20 -11.17
CA ASP A 94 -5.48 -5.52 -12.40
C ASP A 94 -6.27 -4.24 -12.05
N PRO A 95 -5.88 -3.06 -12.56
CA PRO A 95 -6.64 -1.82 -12.39
C PRO A 95 -8.15 -1.91 -12.68
N ALA A 96 -8.58 -2.80 -13.56
CA ALA A 96 -10.00 -2.98 -13.90
C ALA A 96 -10.78 -3.83 -12.89
N ASN A 97 -10.09 -4.54 -11.99
CA ASN A 97 -10.70 -5.62 -11.22
C ASN A 97 -11.07 -5.20 -9.78
N PHE A 98 -12.19 -4.49 -9.67
CA PHE A 98 -12.77 -4.12 -8.37
C PHE A 98 -13.12 -5.35 -7.50
N ARG A 99 -13.59 -6.45 -8.10
CA ARG A 99 -14.06 -7.63 -7.35
C ARG A 99 -12.91 -8.35 -6.65
N GLU A 100 -11.77 -8.45 -7.31
CA GLU A 100 -10.55 -9.03 -6.74
C GLU A 100 -10.00 -8.16 -5.61
N ALA A 101 -10.02 -6.84 -5.73
CA ALA A 101 -9.65 -5.97 -4.61
C ALA A 101 -10.50 -6.21 -3.36
N MET A 102 -11.81 -6.43 -3.52
CA MET A 102 -12.70 -6.78 -2.40
C MET A 102 -12.47 -8.19 -1.85
N LEU A 103 -11.92 -9.10 -2.65
CA LEU A 103 -11.52 -10.44 -2.22
C LEU A 103 -10.25 -10.36 -1.38
N GLU A 104 -9.21 -9.70 -1.88
CA GLU A 104 -7.93 -9.53 -1.17
C GLU A 104 -8.10 -8.83 0.18
N LEU A 105 -8.90 -7.75 0.23
CA LEU A 105 -9.21 -7.08 1.50
C LEU A 105 -9.84 -8.01 2.52
N ARG A 106 -10.71 -8.93 2.08
CA ARG A 106 -11.34 -9.92 2.97
C ARG A 106 -10.37 -10.99 3.42
N LEU A 107 -9.52 -11.48 2.52
CA LEU A 107 -8.50 -12.47 2.85
C LEU A 107 -7.57 -11.90 3.92
N ASP A 108 -7.02 -10.70 3.70
CA ASP A 108 -6.13 -10.07 4.67
C ASP A 108 -6.80 -9.79 6.03
N GLU A 109 -8.07 -9.37 6.06
CA GLU A 109 -8.83 -9.23 7.32
C GLU A 109 -8.94 -10.57 8.05
N GLN A 110 -9.22 -11.67 7.33
CA GLN A 110 -9.32 -13.02 7.89
C GLN A 110 -7.96 -13.58 8.33
N GLU A 111 -6.89 -13.19 7.65
CA GLU A 111 -5.52 -13.60 7.91
C GLU A 111 -4.87 -12.85 9.09
N GLY A 112 -5.54 -11.83 9.64
CA GLY A 112 -5.10 -11.12 10.83
C GLY A 112 -4.35 -9.82 10.57
N ALA A 113 -4.65 -9.12 9.47
CA ALA A 113 -4.26 -7.72 9.32
C ALA A 113 -4.97 -6.85 10.37
N ASP A 114 -4.29 -5.81 10.87
CA ASP A 114 -4.86 -4.82 11.78
C ASP A 114 -5.35 -3.58 11.04
N ILE A 115 -4.75 -3.28 9.89
CA ILE A 115 -5.08 -2.15 9.02
C ILE A 115 -5.04 -2.62 7.57
N LEU A 116 -6.07 -2.31 6.80
CA LEU A 116 -6.16 -2.63 5.38
C LEU A 116 -5.80 -1.41 4.53
N MET A 117 -4.96 -1.55 3.51
CA MET A 117 -4.54 -0.45 2.66
C MET A 117 -4.91 -0.62 1.18
N ILE A 118 -5.41 0.47 0.60
CA ILE A 118 -5.62 0.63 -0.85
C ILE A 118 -4.50 1.49 -1.44
N LYS A 119 -3.90 1.03 -2.54
CA LYS A 119 -2.83 1.72 -3.25
C LYS A 119 -2.89 1.46 -4.76
N PRO A 120 -2.89 2.50 -5.62
CA PRO A 120 -2.95 3.96 -5.34
C PRO A 120 -4.25 4.43 -4.67
N ALA A 121 -4.31 5.70 -4.26
CA ALA A 121 -5.48 6.24 -3.55
C ALA A 121 -6.48 6.92 -4.49
N GLU A 122 -6.15 8.08 -5.05
CA GLU A 122 -7.09 8.93 -5.80
C GLU A 122 -7.74 8.24 -7.01
N PRO A 123 -7.05 7.41 -7.81
CA PRO A 123 -7.69 6.66 -8.90
C PRO A 123 -8.61 5.52 -8.44
N TYR A 124 -8.62 5.18 -7.14
CA TYR A 124 -9.32 4.02 -6.56
C TYR A 124 -10.17 4.43 -5.34
N LEU A 125 -10.71 5.65 -5.34
CA LEU A 125 -11.60 6.15 -4.27
C LEU A 125 -12.87 5.29 -4.11
N ASP A 126 -13.34 4.67 -5.20
CA ASP A 126 -14.44 3.70 -5.20
C ASP A 126 -14.10 2.44 -4.39
N VAL A 127 -12.86 1.94 -4.50
CA VAL A 127 -12.37 0.80 -3.70
C VAL A 127 -12.26 1.20 -2.23
N ILE A 128 -11.73 2.38 -1.92
CA ILE A 128 -11.65 2.90 -0.54
C ILE A 128 -13.05 3.01 0.08
N LYS A 129 -14.01 3.55 -0.68
CA LYS A 129 -15.41 3.69 -0.26
C LYS A 129 -16.05 2.34 0.04
N ALA A 130 -15.91 1.39 -0.87
CA ALA A 130 -16.44 0.06 -0.68
C ALA A 130 -15.76 -0.68 0.49
N ALA A 131 -14.45 -0.48 0.68
CA ALA A 131 -13.74 -1.06 1.79
C ALA A 131 -14.26 -0.55 3.14
N LYS A 132 -14.43 0.78 3.27
CA LYS A 132 -14.97 1.39 4.50
C LYS A 132 -16.39 0.93 4.84
N GLU A 133 -17.20 0.58 3.84
CA GLU A 133 -18.56 0.09 4.04
C GLU A 133 -18.64 -1.38 4.43
N LYS A 134 -17.63 -2.19 4.07
CA LYS A 134 -17.67 -3.65 4.19
C LYS A 134 -16.82 -4.22 5.31
N PHE A 135 -15.73 -3.56 5.66
CA PHE A 135 -14.74 -4.05 6.60
C PHE A 135 -14.76 -3.24 7.89
N SER A 136 -14.42 -3.90 8.99
CA SER A 136 -14.44 -3.28 10.32
C SER A 136 -13.10 -2.63 10.70
N LEU A 137 -12.03 -3.06 10.04
CA LEU A 137 -10.68 -2.57 10.28
C LEU A 137 -10.49 -1.12 9.78
N PRO A 138 -9.55 -0.36 10.39
CA PRO A 138 -9.12 0.91 9.84
C PRO A 138 -8.66 0.78 8.39
N ILE A 139 -9.09 1.73 7.56
CA ILE A 139 -8.73 1.77 6.13
C ILE A 139 -7.63 2.81 5.93
N ALA A 140 -6.47 2.37 5.46
CA ALA A 140 -5.41 3.24 5.01
C ALA A 140 -5.45 3.45 3.48
N ALA A 141 -5.01 4.62 3.04
CA ALA A 141 -4.88 4.93 1.62
C ALA A 141 -3.51 5.53 1.34
N TYR A 142 -2.87 5.12 0.25
CA TYR A 142 -1.57 5.68 -0.16
C TYR A 142 -1.75 6.59 -1.38
N GLN A 143 -1.65 7.91 -1.18
CA GLN A 143 -1.52 8.87 -2.28
C GLN A 143 -0.10 8.79 -2.87
N VAL A 144 0.04 8.08 -3.98
CA VAL A 144 1.35 7.65 -4.47
C VAL A 144 2.11 8.74 -5.20
N SER A 145 3.34 8.44 -5.56
CA SER A 145 4.27 9.39 -6.16
C SER A 145 3.73 10.04 -7.43
N GLY A 146 3.05 9.30 -8.31
CA GLY A 146 2.45 9.86 -9.52
C GLY A 146 1.29 10.81 -9.24
N GLU A 147 0.48 10.53 -8.22
CA GLU A 147 -0.60 11.42 -7.77
C GLU A 147 0.00 12.75 -7.27
N TYR A 148 1.02 12.66 -6.41
CA TYR A 148 1.79 13.80 -5.91
C TYR A 148 2.45 14.61 -7.03
N SER A 149 3.23 13.95 -7.90
CA SER A 149 3.97 14.59 -8.98
C SER A 149 3.05 15.24 -10.01
N ARG A 150 1.87 14.67 -10.27
CA ARG A 150 0.88 15.26 -11.19
C ARG A 150 0.39 16.62 -10.70
N ILE A 151 0.09 16.75 -9.40
CA ILE A 151 -0.34 18.04 -8.82
C ILE A 151 0.78 19.08 -8.93
N TRP A 152 2.03 18.70 -8.61
CA TRP A 152 3.18 19.60 -8.76
C TRP A 152 3.44 20.00 -10.21
N ALA A 153 3.32 19.08 -11.16
CA ALA A 153 3.53 19.37 -12.57
C ALA A 153 2.48 20.38 -13.08
N ALA A 154 1.20 20.17 -12.75
CA ALA A 154 0.13 21.11 -13.10
C ALA A 154 0.35 22.50 -12.46
N GLY A 155 0.84 22.54 -11.22
CA GLY A 155 1.20 23.79 -10.55
C GLY A 155 2.34 24.54 -11.22
N LYS A 156 3.40 23.84 -11.64
CA LYS A 156 4.53 24.44 -12.39
C LYS A 156 4.10 25.02 -13.74
N LEU A 157 3.06 24.46 -14.35
CA LEU A 157 2.46 24.97 -15.60
C LEU A 157 1.44 26.09 -15.36
N GLY A 158 1.17 26.45 -14.10
CA GLY A 158 0.17 27.46 -13.74
C GLY A 158 -1.28 27.01 -13.91
N TRP A 159 -1.53 25.71 -14.09
CA TRP A 159 -2.88 25.19 -14.30
C TRP A 159 -3.66 25.04 -13.00
N LEU A 160 -2.97 24.72 -11.91
CA LEU A 160 -3.57 24.46 -10.60
C LEU A 160 -2.81 25.20 -9.49
N ASP A 161 -3.55 25.62 -8.47
CA ASP A 161 -2.98 25.99 -7.18
C ASP A 161 -2.59 24.71 -6.43
N VAL A 162 -1.29 24.50 -6.22
CA VAL A 162 -0.75 23.27 -5.64
C VAL A 162 -1.32 23.00 -4.25
N ASP A 163 -1.48 24.04 -3.43
CA ASP A 163 -1.85 23.89 -2.02
C ASP A 163 -3.32 23.55 -1.89
N LYS A 164 -4.16 24.28 -2.62
CA LYS A 164 -5.60 24.00 -2.67
C LYS A 164 -5.88 22.63 -3.24
N CYS A 165 -5.20 22.27 -4.34
CA CYS A 165 -5.40 20.97 -4.99
C CYS A 165 -4.88 19.81 -4.13
N ALA A 166 -3.73 19.95 -3.45
CA ALA A 166 -3.25 18.95 -2.52
C ALA A 166 -4.22 18.74 -1.36
N HIS A 167 -4.73 19.82 -0.76
CA HIS A 167 -5.72 19.74 0.31
C HIS A 167 -7.03 19.09 -0.16
N GLU A 168 -7.51 19.43 -1.35
CA GLU A 168 -8.71 18.82 -1.95
C GLU A 168 -8.51 17.33 -2.23
N SER A 169 -7.36 16.91 -2.76
CA SER A 169 -7.03 15.49 -3.00
C SER A 169 -7.06 14.70 -1.69
N LEU A 170 -6.43 15.20 -0.62
CA LEU A 170 -6.47 14.54 0.70
C LEU A 170 -7.88 14.53 1.31
N THR A 171 -8.65 15.60 1.10
CA THR A 171 -10.06 15.68 1.53
C THR A 171 -10.90 14.63 0.80
N CYS A 172 -10.69 14.42 -0.50
CA CYS A 172 -11.36 13.38 -1.28
C CYS A 172 -11.04 11.98 -0.76
N ILE A 173 -9.76 11.71 -0.46
CA ILE A 173 -9.34 10.42 0.13
C ILE A 173 -9.98 10.20 1.50
N LYS A 174 -9.99 11.23 2.36
CA LYS A 174 -10.65 11.16 3.68
C LYS A 174 -12.16 10.93 3.54
N ARG A 175 -12.82 11.66 2.63
CA ARG A 175 -14.27 11.55 2.35
C ARG A 175 -14.64 10.16 1.80
N ALA A 176 -13.77 9.53 1.02
CA ALA A 176 -13.99 8.17 0.53
C ALA A 176 -14.03 7.15 1.67
N GLY A 177 -13.36 7.42 2.80
CA GLY A 177 -13.46 6.58 4.00
C GLY A 177 -12.12 6.19 4.61
N ALA A 178 -11.00 6.70 4.09
CA ALA A 178 -9.70 6.42 4.67
C ALA A 178 -9.58 6.99 6.10
N ASP A 179 -9.20 6.15 7.04
CA ASP A 179 -8.86 6.52 8.41
C ASP A 179 -7.44 7.09 8.48
N LEU A 180 -6.50 6.48 7.73
CA LEU A 180 -5.10 6.91 7.60
C LEU A 180 -4.75 7.24 6.14
N ILE A 181 -3.94 8.28 5.93
CA ILE A 181 -3.47 8.67 4.58
C ILE A 181 -1.95 8.77 4.57
N LEU A 182 -1.30 7.92 3.77
CA LEU A 182 0.12 8.05 3.46
C LEU A 182 0.28 8.97 2.26
N THR A 183 0.94 10.10 2.47
CA THR A 183 1.09 11.15 1.45
C THR A 183 2.43 11.87 1.59
N TYR A 184 3.03 12.22 0.46
CA TYR A 184 4.20 13.10 0.38
C TYR A 184 3.86 14.57 0.71
N PHE A 185 2.58 14.96 0.72
CA PHE A 185 2.13 16.28 1.15
C PHE A 185 2.00 16.42 2.68
N ALA A 186 2.27 15.36 3.46
CA ALA A 186 2.03 15.35 4.90
C ALA A 186 2.67 16.53 5.63
N GLU A 187 3.98 16.76 5.45
CA GLU A 187 4.69 17.88 6.09
C GLU A 187 4.11 19.25 5.69
N ARG A 188 3.70 19.38 4.43
CA ARG A 188 3.17 20.64 3.89
C ARG A 188 1.80 20.96 4.47
N ILE A 189 0.91 19.98 4.50
CA ILE A 189 -0.47 20.13 4.99
C ILE A 189 -0.48 20.27 6.51
N ALA A 190 0.40 19.58 7.23
CA ALA A 190 0.52 19.70 8.69
C ALA A 190 0.84 21.13 9.14
N LYS A 191 1.53 21.94 8.32
CA LYS A 191 1.81 23.35 8.63
C LYS A 191 0.59 24.28 8.52
N SER A 192 -0.48 23.80 7.90
CA SER A 192 -1.74 24.54 7.70
C SER A 192 -2.90 24.07 8.57
N LEU A 193 -2.67 23.08 9.45
CA LEU A 193 -3.62 22.59 10.44
C LEU A 193 -3.34 23.24 11.81
#